data_AF-A0A7W3UJU0-F1
#
_entry.id   AF-A0A7W3UJU0-F1
#
_cell.length_a   1.000
_cell.length_b   1.000
_cell.length_c   1.000
_cell.angle_alpha   90.00
_cell.angle_beta   90.00
_cell.angle_gamma   90.00
#
_symmetry.space_group_name_H-M   'P 1'
#
loop_
_entity.id
_entity.type
_entity.pdbx_description
1 polymer ?
#
loop_
_entity_poly.entity_id
_entity_poly.type
_entity_poly.pdbx_seq_one_letter_code
_entity_poly.pdbx_strand_id
1 'polypeptide(L)' 'MKDGMERINQLLTEYDFPASAIQEIRVRLGDWFISGGMPTDGYVWQQVRYLENLIRYGLAERKAVIE' A
#
# COMPACT_ATOMS: atom_id res chain seq x y z
N MET A 1 10.96 13.94 2.23
CA MET A 1 9.56 13.56 1.92
C MET A 1 9.13 12.48 2.90
N LYS A 2 7.83 12.35 3.18
CA LYS A 2 7.33 11.26 4.04
C LYS A 2 7.56 9.91 3.35
N ASP A 3 7.84 8.88 4.13
CA ASP A 3 8.09 7.52 3.63
C ASP A 3 6.76 6.87 3.19
N GLY A 4 6.68 6.47 1.91
CA GLY A 4 5.49 5.83 1.36
C GLY A 4 5.33 4.38 1.81
N MET A 5 6.41 3.66 2.11
CA MET A 5 6.36 2.30 2.64
C MET A 5 5.81 2.26 4.05
N GLU A 6 6.17 3.24 4.89
CA GLU A 6 5.57 3.37 6.23
C GLU A 6 4.05 3.50 6.14
N ARG A 7 3.55 4.32 5.22
CA ARG A 7 2.11 4.49 5.00
C ARG A 7 1.45 3.22 4.46
N ILE A 8 2.09 2.51 3.52
CA ILE A 8 1.60 1.22 3.03
C ILE A 8 1.47 0.23 4.19
N ASN A 9 2.50 0.10 5.03
CA ASN A 9 2.49 -0.83 6.16
C ASN A 9 1.38 -0.50 7.17
N GLN A 10 1.12 0.78 7.44
CA GLN A 10 -0.02 1.21 8.25
C GLN A 10 -1.35 0.77 7.64
N LEU A 11 -1.55 1.04 6.34
CA LEU A 11 -2.77 0.65 5.64
C LEU A 11 -2.99 -0.87 5.68
N LEU A 12 -1.95 -1.67 5.42
CA LEU A 12 -2.01 -3.13 5.47
C LEU A 12 -2.25 -3.71 6.87
N THR A 13 -1.91 -2.94 7.91
CA THR A 13 -2.21 -3.28 9.30
C THR A 13 -3.67 -2.98 9.63
N GLU A 14 -4.18 -1.82 9.21
CA GLU A 14 -5.52 -1.35 9.53
C GLU A 14 -6.64 -1.96 8.67
N TYR A 15 -6.33 -2.39 7.45
CA TYR A 15 -7.34 -2.85 6.48
C TYR A 15 -6.98 -4.21 5.86
N ASP A 16 -8.02 -5.00 5.58
CA ASP A 16 -7.97 -6.14 4.70
C ASP A 16 -8.29 -5.70 3.27
N PHE A 17 -7.33 -5.93 2.38
CA PHE A 17 -7.45 -5.60 0.95
C PHE A 17 -7.66 -6.87 0.12
N PRO A 18 -8.19 -6.75 -1.11
CA PRO A 18 -8.25 -7.86 -2.05
C PRO A 18 -6.85 -8.43 -2.29
N ALA A 19 -6.71 -9.75 -2.28
CA ALA A 19 -5.43 -10.42 -2.48
C ALA A 19 -4.75 -10.01 -3.80
N SER A 20 -5.54 -9.75 -4.85
CA SER A 20 -5.06 -9.25 -6.14
C SER A 20 -4.39 -7.86 -6.02
N ALA A 21 -4.96 -6.95 -5.24
CA ALA A 21 -4.41 -5.63 -5.00
C ALA A 21 -3.09 -5.71 -4.22
N ILE A 22 -3.00 -6.58 -3.21
CA ILE A 22 -1.77 -6.84 -2.46
C ILE A 22 -0.67 -7.38 -3.36
N GLN A 23 -1.00 -8.36 -4.21
CA GLN A 23 -0.04 -8.94 -5.14
C GLN A 23 0.46 -7.91 -6.15
N GLU A 24 -0.44 -7.06 -6.68
CA GLU A 24 -0.08 -6.03 -7.63
C GLU A 24 0.92 -5.02 -7.04
N ILE A 25 0.62 -4.46 -5.86
CA ILE A 25 1.54 -3.48 -5.25
C ILE A 25 2.88 -4.14 -4.88
N ARG A 26 2.88 -5.40 -4.46
CA ARG A 26 4.10 -6.12 -4.09
C ARG A 26 5.04 -6.28 -5.28
N VAL A 27 4.50 -6.65 -6.45
CA VAL A 27 5.29 -6.75 -7.69
C VAL A 27 5.82 -5.38 -8.09
N ARG A 28 4.95 -4.37 -8.17
CA ARG A 28 5.32 -3.00 -8.56
C ARG A 28 6.42 -2.41 -7.67
N LEU A 29 6.30 -2.58 -6.36
CA LEU A 29 7.29 -2.09 -5.39
C LEU A 29 8.58 -2.91 -5.46
N GLY A 30 8.49 -4.23 -5.62
CA GLY A 30 9.65 -5.10 -5.80
C GLY A 30 10.49 -4.68 -7.00
N ASP A 31 9.87 -4.51 -8.16
CA ASP A 31 10.54 -4.08 -9.38
C ASP A 31 11.17 -2.68 -9.22
N TRP A 32 10.47 -1.77 -8.54
CA TRP A 32 10.99 -0.42 -8.27
C TRP A 32 12.24 -0.44 -7.39
N PHE A 33 12.21 -1.20 -6.29
CA PHE A 33 13.34 -1.28 -5.38
C PHE A 33 14.53 -2.03 -5.98
N ILE A 34 14.31 -3.07 -6.79
CA ILE A 34 15.37 -3.74 -7.56
C ILE A 34 16.04 -2.76 -8.54
N SER A 35 15.28 -1.80 -9.08
CA SER A 35 15.78 -0.77 -10.00
C SER A 35 16.49 0.40 -9.30
N GLY A 36 16.67 0.35 -7.98
CA GLY A 36 17.33 1.41 -7.20
C GLY A 36 16.40 2.49 -6.65
N GLY A 37 15.08 2.27 -6.71
CA GLY A 37 14.09 3.17 -6.13
C GLY A 37 14.16 3.28 -4.61
N MET A 38 13.64 4.37 -4.05
CA MET A 38 13.61 4.67 -2.62
C MET A 38 12.18 4.72 -2.06
N PRO A 39 11.98 4.40 -0.76
CA PRO A 39 10.66 4.48 -0.10
C PRO A 39 10.00 5.86 -0.13
N THR A 40 10.80 6.93 -0.25
CA THR A 40 10.33 8.32 -0.32
C THR A 40 9.94 8.77 -1.72
N ASP A 41 10.11 7.92 -2.74
CA ASP A 41 9.84 8.28 -4.13
C ASP A 41 8.35 8.48 -4.40
N GLY A 42 8.07 9.37 -5.36
CA GLY A 42 6.71 9.60 -5.84
C GLY A 42 6.02 8.35 -6.36
N TYR A 43 6.79 7.37 -6.87
CA TYR A 43 6.25 6.09 -7.34
C TYR A 43 5.66 5.23 -6.20
N VAL A 44 6.32 5.20 -5.02
CA VAL A 44 5.78 4.50 -3.84
C VAL A 44 4.49 5.17 -3.37
N TRP A 45 4.44 6.50 -3.41
CA TRP A 45 3.22 7.27 -3.10
C TRP A 45 2.07 7.05 -4.11
N GLN A 46 2.35 6.61 -5.34
CA GLN A 46 1.28 6.17 -6.24
C GLN A 46 0.62 4.89 -5.72
N GLN A 47 1.39 3.96 -5.13
CA GLN A 47 0.86 2.73 -4.54
C GLN A 47 0.07 3.01 -3.26
N VAL A 48 0.51 3.98 -2.44
CA VAL A 48 -0.28 4.49 -1.31
C VAL A 48 -1.66 4.97 -1.77
N ARG A 49 -1.71 5.85 -2.78
CA ARG A 49 -2.98 6.39 -3.28
C ARG A 49 -3.89 5.32 -3.87
N TYR A 50 -3.31 4.28 -4.48
CA TYR A 50 -4.07 3.14 -4.96
C TYR A 50 -4.79 2.42 -3.80
N LEU A 51 -4.09 2.09 -2.71
CA LEU A 51 -4.70 1.48 -1.53
C LEU A 51 -5.75 2.40 -0.87
N GLU A 52 -5.45 3.69 -0.72
CA GLU A 52 -6.40 4.67 -0.15
C GLU A 52 -7.68 4.78 -1.00
N ASN A 53 -7.56 4.66 -2.32
CA ASN A 53 -8.72 4.62 -3.21
C ASN A 53 -9.54 3.34 -3.02
N LEU A 54 -8.92 2.18 -2.81
CA LEU A 54 -9.67 0.95 -2.50
C LEU A 54 -10.50 1.10 -1.23
N ILE A 55 -9.93 1.72 -0.18
CA ILE A 55 -10.67 2.06 1.04
C ILE A 55 -11.83 3.02 0.71
N ARG A 56 -11.55 4.11 -0.02
CA ARG A 56 -12.55 5.13 -0.38
C ARG A 56 -13.74 4.54 -1.16
N TYR A 57 -13.49 3.55 -2.01
CA TYR A 57 -14.53 2.91 -2.82
C TYR A 57 -15.15 1.68 -2.14
N GLY A 58 -14.85 1.41 -0.87
CA GLY A 58 -15.43 0.28 -0.12
C GLY A 58 -14.94 -1.08 -0.60
N LEU A 59 -13.76 -1.13 -1.23
CA LEU A 59 -13.12 -2.35 -1.72
C LEU A 59 -12.09 -2.92 -0.74
N ALA A 60 -11.90 -2.26 0.41
CA ALA A 60 -11.08 -2.74 1.51
C ALA A 60 -11.87 -2.59 2.82
N GLU A 61 -11.77 -3.58 3.69
CA GLU A 61 -12.50 -3.62 4.96
C GLU A 61 -11.55 -3.26 6.10
N ARG A 62 -12.00 -2.44 7.06
CA ARG A 62 -11.20 -2.13 8.23
C ARG A 62 -11.14 -3.38 9.12
N LYS A 63 -9.95 -3.80 9.52
CA LYS A 63 -9.78 -4.94 10.41
C LYS A 63 -10.46 -4.65 11.75
N ALA A 64 -11.14 -5.66 12.29
CA ALA A 64 -11.67 -5.56 13.65
C ALA A 64 -10.50 -5.37 14.62
N VAL A 65 -10.61 -4.39 15.52
CA VAL A 65 -9.72 -4.31 16.68
C VAL A 65 -10.09 -5.46 17.58
N ILE A 66 -9.25 -6.49 17.63
CA ILE A 66 -9.37 -7.53 18.64
C ILE A 66 -8.68 -6.95 19.87
N GLU A 67 -9.49 -6.50 20.84
CA GLU A 67 -9.03 -6.04 22.16
C GLU A 67 -8.43 -7.18 23.00
#